data_AF-A0A838NPU4-F1
#
_entry.id   AF-A0A838NPU4-F1
#
_cell.length_a   1.000
_cell.length_b   1.000
_cell.length_c   1.000
_cell.angle_alpha   90.00
_cell.angle_beta   90.00
_cell.angle_gamma   90.00
#
_symmetry.space_group_name_H-M   'P 1'
#
loop_
_entity.id
_entity.type
_entity.pdbx_description
1 polymer ?
#
loop_
_entity_poly.entity_id
_entity_poly.type
_entity_poly.pdbx_seq_one_letter_code
_entity_poly.pdbx_strand_id
1 'polypeptide(L)'
;MNKQKPRYTRGAAPVTSPFEEARDEMFQHVMKCGVIGAAPDHQREWFDGTMAYLADRYHELTPKQITELRVLGERFSQPARIKTAV
;
A
#
# COMPACT_ATOMS: atom_id res chain seq x y z
N MET A 1 -4.91 -26.90 -36.19
CA MET A 1 -3.85 -26.96 -35.17
C MET A 1 -3.98 -25.78 -34.21
N ASN A 2 -4.21 -26.06 -32.92
CA ASN A 2 -4.51 -25.09 -31.86
C ASN A 2 -3.37 -24.08 -31.62
N LYS A 3 -3.68 -22.79 -31.75
CA LYS A 3 -2.84 -21.68 -31.29
C LYS A 3 -2.89 -21.59 -29.76
N GLN A 4 -1.94 -22.25 -29.10
CA GLN A 4 -1.76 -22.12 -27.65
C GLN A 4 -1.26 -20.71 -27.35
N LYS A 5 -2.14 -19.90 -26.76
CA LYS A 5 -1.82 -18.57 -26.24
C LYS A 5 -0.72 -18.73 -25.18
N PRO A 6 0.34 -17.92 -25.19
CA PRO A 6 1.41 -18.02 -24.20
C PRO A 6 0.79 -17.87 -22.82
N ARG A 7 0.81 -18.98 -22.07
CA ARG A 7 0.42 -19.04 -20.67
C ARG A 7 1.33 -18.04 -19.98
N TYR A 8 0.75 -16.96 -19.45
CA TYR A 8 1.43 -15.95 -18.66
C TYR A 8 2.35 -16.69 -17.70
N THR A 9 3.64 -16.75 -18.06
CA THR A 9 4.67 -17.26 -17.17
C THR A 9 4.48 -16.41 -15.93
N ARG A 10 4.24 -17.04 -14.79
CA ARG A 10 4.44 -16.42 -13.48
C ARG A 10 5.90 -16.01 -13.49
N GLY A 11 6.18 -14.84 -14.06
CA GLY A 11 7.47 -14.20 -13.98
C GLY A 11 7.75 -14.13 -12.49
N ALA A 12 8.89 -14.68 -12.10
CA ALA A 12 9.46 -14.40 -10.79
C ALA A 12 9.21 -12.92 -10.52
N ALA A 13 8.44 -12.62 -9.47
CA ALA A 13 8.30 -11.24 -9.04
C ALA A 13 9.73 -10.68 -8.97
N PRO A 14 10.01 -9.51 -9.57
CA PRO A 14 11.33 -8.91 -9.42
C PRO A 14 11.64 -8.93 -7.92
N VAL A 15 12.86 -9.27 -7.51
CA VAL A 15 13.29 -9.20 -6.11
C VAL A 15 12.95 -7.81 -5.59
N THR A 16 11.75 -7.68 -5.04
CA THR A 16 11.16 -6.39 -4.73
C THR A 16 11.75 -6.09 -3.37
N SER A 17 12.32 -4.90 -3.22
CA SER A 17 12.93 -4.57 -1.93
C SER A 17 11.90 -4.77 -0.81
N PRO A 18 12.32 -5.11 0.43
CA PRO A 18 11.39 -5.25 1.55
C PRO A 18 10.45 -4.05 1.70
N PHE A 19 10.93 -2.86 1.32
CA PHE A 19 10.15 -1.64 1.18
C PHE A 19 9.01 -1.72 0.18
N GLU A 20 9.28 -2.22 -1.03
CA GLU A 20 8.27 -2.32 -2.08
C GLU A 20 7.24 -3.40 -1.75
N GLU A 21 7.64 -4.50 -1.11
CA GLU A 21 6.72 -5.52 -0.61
C GLU A 21 5.81 -4.94 0.47
N ALA A 22 6.38 -4.25 1.47
CA ALA A 22 5.60 -3.58 2.52
C ALA A 22 4.65 -2.52 1.96
N ARG A 23 5.07 -1.79 0.92
CA ARG A 23 4.23 -0.81 0.22
C ARG A 23 3.05 -1.47 -0.48
N ASP A 24 3.28 -2.54 -1.24
CA ASP A 24 2.21 -3.24 -1.94
C ASP A 24 1.21 -3.85 -0.96
N GLU A 25 1.71 -4.51 0.10
CA GLU A 25 0.88 -5.10 1.15
C GLU A 25 0.04 -4.02 1.86
N MET A 26 0.64 -2.87 2.18
CA MET A 26 -0.10 -1.72 2.73
C MET A 26 -1.23 -1.27 1.80
N PHE A 27 -0.97 -1.11 0.49
CA PHE A 27 -2.01 -0.71 -0.46
C PHE A 27 -3.11 -1.76 -0.59
N GLN A 28 -2.78 -3.05 -0.54
CA GLN A 28 -3.78 -4.11 -0.50
C GLN A 28 -4.66 -4.01 0.75
N HIS A 29 -4.08 -3.73 1.92
CA HIS A 29 -4.83 -3.50 3.14
C HIS A 29 -5.74 -2.27 3.04
N VAL A 30 -5.23 -1.15 2.49
CA VAL A 30 -6.03 0.06 2.24
C VAL A 30 -7.24 -0.26 1.35
N MET A 31 -7.03 -1.01 0.26
CA MET A 31 -8.09 -1.38 -0.69
C MET A 31 -9.11 -2.34 -0.09
N LYS A 32 -8.68 -3.33 0.70
CA LYS A 32 -9.57 -4.30 1.35
C LYS A 32 -10.40 -3.69 2.48
N CYS A 33 -9.79 -2.86 3.31
CA CYS A 33 -10.45 -2.23 4.45
C CYS A 33 -11.28 -1.01 4.05
N GLY A 34 -11.13 -0.48 2.84
CA GLY A 34 -11.90 0.67 2.36
C GLY A 34 -11.60 1.94 3.16
N VAL A 35 -10.35 2.13 3.63
CA VAL A 35 -9.95 3.32 4.40
C VAL A 35 -10.08 4.62 3.59
N ILE A 36 -10.20 4.49 2.26
CA ILE A 36 -10.38 5.60 1.33
C ILE A 36 -11.72 6.30 1.60
N GLY A 37 -11.65 7.57 2.02
CA GLY A 37 -12.83 8.36 2.35
C GLY A 37 -13.41 8.16 3.75
N ALA A 38 -12.77 7.34 4.60
CA ALA A 38 -13.09 7.27 6.03
C ALA A 38 -12.76 8.60 6.76
N ALA A 39 -13.34 8.80 7.93
CA ALA A 39 -13.03 9.96 8.76
C ALA A 39 -11.53 10.05 9.08
N PRO A 40 -10.93 11.25 9.13
CA PRO A 40 -9.48 11.41 9.31
C PRO A 40 -8.96 10.79 10.61
N ASP A 41 -9.78 10.76 11.66
CA ASP A 41 -9.44 10.13 12.93
C ASP A 41 -9.32 8.60 12.81
N HIS A 42 -10.28 7.98 12.11
CA HIS A 42 -10.29 6.54 11.84
C HIS A 42 -9.17 6.13 10.88
N GLN A 43 -8.88 6.97 9.87
CA GLN A 43 -7.71 6.77 9.00
C GLN A 43 -6.41 6.80 9.82
N ARG A 44 -6.26 7.77 10.74
CA ARG A 44 -5.07 7.89 11.58
C ARG A 44 -4.86 6.65 12.46
N GLU A 45 -5.91 6.18 13.13
CA GLU A 45 -5.87 4.99 14.00
C GLU A 45 -5.52 3.73 13.18
N TRP A 46 -6.16 3.58 12.02
CA TRP A 46 -5.88 2.46 11.11
C TRP A 46 -4.43 2.47 10.60
N PHE A 47 -3.91 3.63 10.20
CA PHE A 47 -2.51 3.76 9.77
C PHE A 47 -1.53 3.51 10.91
N ASP A 48 -1.90 3.85 12.15
CA ASP A 48 -1.04 3.59 13.31
C ASP A 48 -0.84 2.10 13.55
N GLY A 49 -1.94 1.34 13.58
CA GLY A 49 -1.89 -0.11 13.68
C GLY A 49 -1.19 -0.75 12.48
N THR A 50 -1.43 -0.23 11.27
CA THR A 50 -0.82 -0.77 10.05
C THR A 50 0.69 -0.53 10.02
N MET A 51 1.18 0.65 10.41
CA MET A 51 2.62 0.92 10.47
C MET A 51 3.32 0.08 11.55
N ALA A 52 2.67 -0.13 12.71
CA ALA A 52 3.19 -1.02 13.74
C ALA A 52 3.30 -2.46 13.23
N TYR A 53 2.26 -2.96 12.54
CA TYR A 53 2.27 -4.28 11.91
C TYR A 53 3.36 -4.42 10.84
N LEU A 54 3.54 -3.42 9.97
CA LEU A 54 4.58 -3.46 8.93
C LEU A 54 6.00 -3.37 9.53
N ALA A 55 6.19 -2.61 10.60
CA ALA A 55 7.47 -2.53 11.31
C ALA A 55 7.84 -3.84 12.03
N ASP A 56 6.85 -4.55 12.57
CA ASP A 56 7.03 -5.88 13.17
C ASP A 56 7.29 -6.94 12.09
N ARG A 57 6.56 -6.91 10.98
CA ARG A 57 6.72 -7.89 9.90
C ARG A 57 8.02 -7.73 9.11
N TYR A 58 8.41 -6.49 8.83
CA TYR A 58 9.56 -6.17 8.00
C TYR A 58 10.64 -5.46 8.84
N HIS A 59 11.36 -6.23 9.66
CA HIS A 59 12.44 -5.72 10.51
C HIS A 59 13.60 -5.07 9.73
N GLU A 60 13.71 -5.34 8.44
CA GLU A 60 14.69 -4.73 7.53
C GLU A 60 14.34 -3.28 7.16
N LEU A 61 13.10 -2.84 7.43
CA LEU A 61 12.68 -1.47 7.20
C LEU A 61 13.29 -0.55 8.25
N THR A 62 13.94 0.49 7.78
CA THR A 62 14.40 1.57 8.66
C THR A 62 13.21 2.41 9.13
N PRO A 63 13.30 3.09 10.29
CA PRO A 63 12.25 3.98 10.75
C PRO A 63 11.86 5.06 9.73
N LYS A 64 12.83 5.48 8.90
CA LYS A 64 12.60 6.40 7.78
C LYS A 64 11.70 5.79 6.70
N GLN A 65 11.92 4.53 6.34
CA GLN A 65 11.10 3.81 5.37
C GLN A 65 9.67 3.61 5.87
N ILE A 66 9.49 3.27 7.15
CA ILE A 66 8.15 3.19 7.77
C ILE A 66 7.43 4.54 7.71
N THR A 67 8.15 5.62 8.02
CA THR A 67 7.59 6.98 7.93
C THR A 67 7.20 7.33 6.49
N GLU A 68 8.02 6.95 5.51
CA GLU A 68 7.72 7.16 4.10
C GLU A 68 6.49 6.36 3.64
N LEU A 69 6.35 5.10 4.08
CA LEU A 69 5.15 4.29 3.83
C LEU A 69 3.89 4.97 4.36
N ARG A 70 3.95 5.53 5.57
CA ARG A 70 2.83 6.29 6.14
C ARG A 70 2.43 7.48 5.27
N VAL A 71 3.40 8.30 4.86
CA VAL A 71 3.14 9.47 4.00
C VAL A 71 2.54 9.07 2.65
N LEU A 72 3.04 7.99 2.04
CA LEU A 72 2.50 7.45 0.79
C LEU A 72 1.07 6.93 0.97
N GLY A 73 0.82 6.19 2.04
CA GLY A 73 -0.48 5.64 2.38
C GLY A 73 -1.52 6.72 2.64
N GLU A 74 -1.20 7.70 3.48
CA GLU A 74 -2.09 8.81 3.79
C GLU A 74 -2.48 9.59 2.54
N ARG A 75 -1.50 9.85 1.65
CA ARG A 75 -1.73 10.55 0.38
C ARG A 75 -2.58 9.73 -0.60
N PHE A 76 -2.47 8.40 -0.56
CA PHE A 76 -3.31 7.50 -1.35
C PHE A 76 -4.74 7.41 -0.80
N SER A 77 -4.93 7.49 0.52
CA SER A 77 -6.25 7.45 1.15
C SER A 77 -6.99 8.79 1.12
N GLN A 78 -6.32 9.89 0.77
CA GLN A 78 -7.01 11.17 0.56
C GLN A 78 -7.95 11.02 -0.64
N PRO A 79 -9.23 11.42 -0.51
CA PRO A 79 -10.11 11.48 -1.67
C PRO A 79 -9.45 12.37 -2.72
N ALA A 80 -9.41 11.90 -3.98
CA ALA A 80 -8.91 12.70 -5.09
C ALA A 80 -9.56 14.07 -4.98
N ARG A 81 -8.76 15.12 -4.75
CA ARG A 81 -9.29 16.47 -4.58
C ARG A 81 -10.14 16.75 -5.82
N ILE A 82 -11.45 16.66 -5.66
CA ILE A 82 -12.39 17.26 -6.61
C ILE A 82 -11.95 18.71 -6.56
N LYS A 83 -11.32 19.16 -7.65
CA LYS A 83 -11.11 20.58 -7.84
C LYS A 83 -12.52 21.13 -7.91
N THR A 84 -13.06 21.61 -6.79
CA THR A 84 -14.20 22.51 -6.83
C THR A 84 -13.68 23.72 -7.58
N ALA A 85 -13.90 23.71 -8.89
CA ALA A 85 -13.79 24.91 -9.70
C ALA A 85 -14.79 25.89 -9.09
N VAL A 86 -14.24 26.93 -8.49
CA VAL A 86 -14.95 28.13 -8.03
C VAL A 86 -15.57 28.85 -9.22
#